data_AF-A0A2R4W0W7-F1
#
_entry.id   AF-A0A2R4W0W7-F1
#
_cell.length_a   1.000
_cell.length_b   1.000
_cell.length_c   1.000
_cell.angle_alpha   90.00
_cell.angle_beta   90.00
_cell.angle_gamma   90.00
#
_symmetry.space_group_name_H-M   'P 1'
#
loop_
_entity.id
_entity.type
_entity.pdbx_description
1 polymer ?
#
loop_
_entity_poly.entity_id
_entity_poly.type
_entity_poly.pdbx_seq_one_letter_code
_entity_poly.pdbx_strand_id
1 'polypeptide(L)'
;MKTFSKVAPKSLIRKDFEHLKTTVHLIVNDKVKPLILIQSIEGHSHEGHSVFKGEKFPNTCMEDIVLALNMDVDVIKRERQVLIDDIRKWFLELEEKDLDTRKPLLNSHGEPLLGITMFENMQVSVKSAVFGYILAGLMDDIKYREKAEAKYKVNIGGGDIYIVDRIKMEELGITGDMLAKGENEKNIEDYKRKGLIVSSDRIISGSNVIVSHYIRHKKGPGLSDDAALLSAGFLSIFKKRDVSALIGAFLADSVDTLDKFSDRIVELGQDEELAFELISKFKQFDFREDLLLKFIYLASIPEDLKGNVPDSSMRHFLQKDEKVKISELESHIAFLRGEEVPSILLAFQEVPSSKFYSYYTERLKEFN
;
A
#
# COMPACT_ATOMS: atom_id res chain seq x y z
N MET A 1 9.85 18.05 20.75
CA MET A 1 8.89 16.92 20.67
C MET A 1 7.99 16.94 21.88
N LYS A 2 6.68 16.76 21.67
CA LYS A 2 5.76 16.46 22.75
C LYS A 2 5.81 14.96 23.02
N THR A 3 5.76 14.57 24.29
CA THR A 3 5.66 13.16 24.66
C THR A 3 4.18 12.81 24.73
N PHE A 4 3.78 11.76 24.02
CA PHE A 4 2.43 11.23 24.06
C PHE A 4 2.43 9.87 24.75
N SER A 5 1.34 9.56 25.43
CA SER A 5 1.06 8.26 26.01
C SER A 5 1.01 7.17 24.94
N LYS A 6 1.40 5.94 25.31
CA LYS A 6 1.34 4.76 24.43
C LYS A 6 2.15 4.90 23.13
N VAL A 7 3.22 5.71 23.15
CA VAL A 7 4.27 5.75 22.12
C VAL A 7 5.41 4.82 22.52
N ALA A 8 5.95 4.08 21.56
CA ALA A 8 7.05 3.15 21.79
C ALA A 8 8.31 3.86 22.30
N PRO A 9 9.02 3.30 23.30
CA PRO A 9 10.33 3.78 23.71
C PRO A 9 11.33 3.79 22.55
N LYS A 10 12.13 4.87 22.46
CA LYS A 10 13.18 5.02 21.42
C LYS A 10 14.12 3.82 21.33
N SER A 11 14.45 3.19 22.47
CA SER A 11 15.30 2.01 22.53
C SER A 11 14.69 0.79 21.84
N LEU A 12 13.36 0.59 21.96
CA LEU A 12 12.66 -0.50 21.26
C LEU A 12 12.56 -0.22 19.77
N ILE A 13 12.24 1.01 19.37
CA ILE A 13 12.21 1.43 17.96
C ILE A 13 13.56 1.16 17.28
N ARG A 14 14.66 1.63 17.89
CA ARG A 14 16.02 1.40 17.35
C ARG A 14 16.36 -0.08 17.25
N LYS A 15 15.97 -0.86 18.27
CA LYS A 15 16.21 -2.30 18.28
C LYS A 15 15.43 -3.01 17.18
N ASP A 16 14.19 -2.62 16.92
CA ASP A 16 13.37 -3.20 15.85
C ASP A 16 13.95 -2.85 14.48
N PHE A 17 14.40 -1.61 14.28
CA PHE A 17 15.02 -1.20 13.03
C PHE A 17 16.31 -1.97 12.72
N GLU A 18 17.19 -2.16 13.71
CA GLU A 18 18.39 -2.98 13.52
C GLU A 18 18.06 -4.46 13.31
N HIS A 19 17.02 -4.97 13.97
CA HIS A 19 16.51 -6.31 13.69
C HIS A 19 16.06 -6.43 12.23
N LEU A 20 15.18 -5.54 11.76
CA LEU A 20 14.71 -5.50 10.38
C LEU A 20 15.86 -5.37 9.37
N LYS A 21 16.84 -4.50 9.62
CA LYS A 21 18.00 -4.34 8.72
C LYS A 21 18.80 -5.63 8.54
N THR A 22 18.88 -6.44 9.58
CA THR A 22 19.68 -7.67 9.62
C THR A 22 18.93 -8.89 9.11
N THR A 23 17.61 -8.97 9.32
CA THR A 23 16.80 -10.13 8.95
C THR A 23 16.03 -9.98 7.65
N VAL A 24 15.68 -8.75 7.26
CA VAL A 24 14.90 -8.51 6.03
C VAL A 24 15.82 -8.26 4.85
N HIS A 25 15.71 -9.11 3.83
CA HIS A 25 16.41 -8.98 2.55
C HIS A 25 15.43 -8.54 1.47
N LEU A 26 15.53 -7.29 0.99
CA LEU A 26 14.65 -6.74 -0.03
C LEU A 26 15.30 -6.78 -1.42
N ILE A 27 14.50 -6.90 -2.49
CA ILE A 27 14.94 -6.74 -3.89
C ILE A 27 15.13 -5.27 -4.32
N VAL A 28 15.46 -4.38 -3.37
CA VAL A 28 15.75 -2.96 -3.65
C VAL A 28 17.20 -2.62 -3.36
N ASN A 29 17.67 -1.51 -3.90
CA ASN A 29 18.97 -0.96 -3.54
C ASN A 29 19.03 -0.48 -2.07
N ASP A 30 20.25 -0.31 -1.56
CA ASP A 30 20.49 0.04 -0.15
C ASP A 30 19.97 1.43 0.24
N LYS A 31 19.76 2.34 -0.73
CA LYS A 31 19.23 3.68 -0.46
C LYS A 31 17.74 3.63 -0.14
N VAL A 32 16.97 2.79 -0.82
CA VAL A 32 15.52 2.69 -0.65
C VAL A 32 15.14 1.80 0.53
N LYS A 33 15.96 0.79 0.85
CA LYS A 33 15.66 -0.17 1.93
C LYS A 33 15.26 0.50 3.26
N PRO A 34 15.98 1.49 3.80
CA PRO A 34 15.57 2.18 5.03
C PRO A 34 14.19 2.84 4.96
N LEU A 35 13.85 3.44 3.82
CA LEU A 35 12.60 4.17 3.60
C LEU A 35 11.35 3.27 3.68
N ILE A 36 11.52 1.99 3.31
CA ILE A 36 10.48 0.96 3.41
C ILE A 36 10.43 0.38 4.83
N LEU A 37 11.58 0.08 5.44
CA LEU A 37 11.64 -0.61 6.73
C LEU A 37 11.05 0.20 7.89
N ILE A 38 11.17 1.53 7.87
CA ILE A 38 10.63 2.39 8.94
C ILE A 38 9.13 2.19 9.16
N GLN A 39 8.36 1.91 8.10
CA GLN A 39 6.91 1.72 8.17
C GLN A 39 6.52 0.40 8.85
N SER A 40 7.37 -0.62 8.78
CA SER A 40 7.11 -1.89 9.47
C SER A 40 7.19 -1.75 10.99
N ILE A 41 8.00 -0.81 11.49
CA ILE A 41 8.12 -0.54 12.93
C ILE A 41 6.81 0.00 13.50
N GLU A 42 6.10 0.83 12.75
CA GLU A 42 4.80 1.38 13.17
C GLU A 42 3.81 0.22 13.42
N GLY A 43 3.60 -0.64 12.42
CA GLY A 43 2.74 -1.81 12.55
C GLY A 43 3.18 -2.78 13.65
N HIS A 44 4.49 -3.05 13.77
CA HIS A 44 5.02 -3.88 14.86
C HIS A 44 4.72 -3.29 16.23
N SER A 45 4.88 -1.97 16.39
CA SER A 45 4.65 -1.28 17.66
C SER A 45 3.17 -1.26 18.04
N HIS A 46 2.27 -1.09 17.06
CA HIS A 46 0.82 -1.08 17.30
C HIS A 46 0.31 -2.44 17.74
N GLU A 47 0.80 -3.51 17.13
CA GLU A 47 0.35 -4.88 17.44
C GLU A 47 1.19 -5.59 18.51
N GLY A 48 2.32 -5.02 18.89
CA GLY A 48 3.25 -5.65 19.83
C GLY A 48 4.02 -6.82 19.20
N HIS A 49 4.25 -6.81 17.89
CA HIS A 49 4.99 -7.86 17.20
C HIS A 49 6.52 -7.68 17.32
N SER A 50 7.30 -8.62 16.79
CA SER A 50 8.77 -8.52 16.74
C SER A 50 9.40 -8.24 18.11
N VAL A 51 10.24 -7.22 18.24
CA VAL A 51 10.98 -6.88 19.47
C VAL A 51 10.08 -6.34 20.59
N PHE A 52 8.83 -5.99 20.29
CA PHE A 52 7.85 -5.43 21.24
C PHE A 52 7.16 -6.51 22.10
N LYS A 53 7.28 -7.81 21.74
CA LYS A 53 6.94 -8.96 22.60
C LYS A 53 5.54 -8.91 23.27
N GLY A 54 4.53 -8.48 22.52
CA GLY A 54 3.14 -8.36 22.93
C GLY A 54 2.77 -7.03 23.58
N GLU A 55 3.74 -6.15 23.87
CA GLU A 55 3.44 -4.81 24.37
C GLU A 55 3.03 -3.88 23.22
N LYS A 56 1.84 -3.27 23.35
CA LYS A 56 1.25 -2.43 22.30
C LYS A 56 1.45 -0.94 22.57
N PHE A 57 1.87 -0.24 21.52
CA PHE A 57 2.07 1.19 21.46
C PHE A 57 1.27 1.83 20.32
N PRO A 58 -0.08 1.79 20.39
CA PRO A 58 -0.98 2.17 19.29
C PRO A 58 -0.93 3.65 18.90
N ASN A 59 -0.20 4.48 19.65
CA ASN A 59 -0.07 5.91 19.34
C ASN A 59 1.30 6.25 18.72
N THR A 60 2.18 5.27 18.49
CA THR A 60 3.46 5.48 17.80
C THR A 60 3.19 5.88 16.36
N CYS A 61 3.78 6.97 15.87
CA CYS A 61 3.67 7.35 14.46
C CYS A 61 5.04 7.33 13.75
N MET A 62 5.02 7.44 12.43
CA MET A 62 6.21 7.58 11.60
C MET A 62 7.17 8.71 12.04
N GLU A 63 6.67 9.89 12.45
CA GLU A 63 7.52 10.94 13.01
C GLU A 63 8.26 10.49 14.28
N ASP A 64 7.58 9.78 15.18
CA ASP A 64 8.20 9.25 16.41
C ASP A 64 9.31 8.26 16.08
N ILE A 65 9.11 7.42 15.04
CA ILE A 65 10.08 6.43 14.56
C ILE A 65 11.31 7.11 13.97
N VAL A 66 11.13 8.01 13.00
CA VAL A 66 12.22 8.70 12.31
C VAL A 66 13.07 9.50 13.31
N LEU A 67 12.43 10.21 14.24
CA LEU A 67 13.12 10.96 15.29
C LEU A 67 13.82 10.05 16.30
N ALA A 68 13.26 8.88 16.61
CA ALA A 68 13.93 7.90 17.46
C ALA A 68 15.21 7.35 16.80
N LEU A 69 15.20 7.17 15.48
CA LEU A 69 16.37 6.73 14.70
C LEU A 69 17.42 7.82 14.48
N ASN A 70 17.19 9.04 14.98
CA ASN A 70 18.01 10.23 14.70
C ASN A 70 18.14 10.54 13.21
N MET A 71 17.10 10.21 12.43
CA MET A 71 16.98 10.59 11.03
C MET A 71 16.28 11.95 10.94
N ASP A 72 16.53 12.66 9.85
CA ASP A 72 15.87 13.93 9.56
C ASP A 72 14.50 13.68 8.92
N VAL A 73 13.44 14.19 9.55
CA VAL A 73 12.05 13.97 9.10
C VAL A 73 11.80 14.52 7.70
N ASP A 74 12.32 15.70 7.40
CA ASP A 74 12.11 16.35 6.10
C ASP A 74 12.92 15.66 5.01
N VAL A 75 14.10 15.13 5.35
CA VAL A 75 14.87 14.32 4.41
C VAL A 75 14.12 13.03 4.07
N ILE A 76 13.61 12.30 5.05
CA ILE A 76 12.89 11.03 4.79
C ILE A 76 11.61 11.27 3.99
N LYS A 77 10.82 12.30 4.34
CA LYS A 77 9.60 12.66 3.60
C LYS A 77 9.91 13.04 2.15
N ARG A 78 10.98 13.81 1.92
CA ARG A 78 11.45 14.18 0.58
C ARG A 78 11.95 12.98 -0.22
N GLU A 79 12.73 12.09 0.39
CA GLU A 79 13.25 10.90 -0.29
C GLU A 79 12.11 9.96 -0.70
N ARG A 80 11.09 9.77 0.16
CA ARG A 80 9.87 9.03 -0.22
C ARG A 80 9.10 9.74 -1.33
N GLN A 81 9.01 11.08 -1.30
CA GLN A 81 8.38 11.85 -2.37
C GLN A 81 9.11 11.70 -3.70
N VAL A 82 10.45 11.68 -3.72
CA VAL A 82 11.23 11.47 -4.95
C VAL A 82 10.89 10.12 -5.59
N LEU A 83 10.70 9.07 -4.79
CA LEU A 83 10.27 7.76 -5.31
C LEU A 83 8.88 7.79 -5.94
N ILE A 84 7.94 8.52 -5.33
CA ILE A 84 6.59 8.74 -5.89
C ILE A 84 6.68 9.55 -7.19
N ASP A 85 7.46 10.63 -7.19
CA ASP A 85 7.63 11.52 -8.33
C ASP A 85 8.27 10.80 -9.52
N ASP A 86 9.21 9.88 -9.29
CA ASP A 86 9.80 9.04 -10.34
C ASP A 86 8.74 8.16 -11.03
N ILE A 87 7.83 7.54 -10.25
CA ILE A 87 6.70 6.76 -10.79
C ILE A 87 5.75 7.68 -11.57
N ARG A 88 5.35 8.80 -10.96
CA ARG A 88 4.44 9.76 -11.60
C ARG A 88 5.02 10.26 -12.91
N LYS A 89 6.29 10.63 -12.93
CA LYS A 89 7.01 11.09 -14.12
C LYS A 89 7.03 10.01 -15.19
N TRP A 90 7.33 8.77 -14.83
CA TRP A 90 7.31 7.64 -15.77
C TRP A 90 5.97 7.53 -16.51
N PHE A 91 4.85 7.71 -15.79
CA PHE A 91 3.52 7.67 -16.37
C PHE A 91 3.14 8.95 -17.14
N LEU A 92 3.45 10.12 -16.61
CA LEU A 92 3.00 11.40 -17.16
C LEU A 92 3.80 11.85 -18.38
N GLU A 93 5.04 11.38 -18.55
CA GLU A 93 5.86 11.61 -19.76
C GLU A 93 5.46 10.72 -20.95
N LEU A 94 4.58 9.73 -20.75
CA LEU A 94 4.06 8.91 -21.83
C LEU A 94 3.16 9.75 -22.75
N GLU A 95 3.26 9.53 -24.05
CA GLU A 95 2.36 10.11 -25.04
C GLU A 95 1.40 9.06 -25.58
N GLU A 96 0.32 9.47 -26.25
CA GLU A 96 -0.68 8.54 -26.80
C GLU A 96 -0.04 7.49 -27.74
N LYS A 97 0.95 7.91 -28.52
CA LYS A 97 1.75 7.03 -29.40
C LYS A 97 2.55 5.94 -28.64
N ASP A 98 2.83 6.14 -27.36
CA ASP A 98 3.60 5.19 -26.55
C ASP A 98 2.75 4.04 -26.01
N LEU A 99 1.41 4.16 -26.05
CA LEU A 99 0.52 3.19 -25.43
C LEU A 99 0.71 1.77 -26.00
N ASP A 100 0.85 1.64 -27.31
CA ASP A 100 1.06 0.34 -27.96
C ASP A 100 2.55 -0.09 -27.99
N THR A 101 3.40 0.54 -27.17
CA THR A 101 4.82 0.21 -27.05
C THR A 101 5.16 -0.54 -25.76
N ARG A 102 6.43 -0.97 -25.64
CA ARG A 102 7.01 -1.44 -24.38
C ARG A 102 8.06 -0.44 -23.92
N LYS A 103 8.08 -0.13 -22.62
CA LYS A 103 9.04 0.80 -22.02
C LYS A 103 9.74 0.15 -20.83
N PRO A 104 11.02 0.50 -20.59
CA PRO A 104 11.73 0.04 -19.40
C PRO A 104 11.19 0.72 -18.14
N LEU A 105 11.24 0.05 -17.00
CA LEU A 105 10.81 0.58 -15.69
C LEU A 105 11.94 1.35 -15.00
N LEU A 106 12.46 2.38 -15.69
CA LEU A 106 13.56 3.21 -15.21
C LEU A 106 13.09 4.66 -15.05
N ASN A 107 13.64 5.36 -14.07
CA ASN A 107 13.45 6.80 -13.89
C ASN A 107 14.23 7.61 -14.95
N SER A 108 14.14 8.94 -14.89
CA SER A 108 14.84 9.81 -15.84
C SER A 108 16.37 9.78 -15.74
N HIS A 109 16.92 9.18 -14.69
CA HIS A 109 18.36 8.95 -14.52
C HIS A 109 18.81 7.58 -15.06
N GLY A 110 17.89 6.76 -15.57
CA GLY A 110 18.17 5.41 -16.03
C GLY A 110 18.30 4.40 -14.88
N GLU A 111 17.91 4.78 -13.66
CA GLU A 111 17.88 3.90 -12.49
C GLU A 111 16.53 3.19 -12.39
N PRO A 112 16.46 1.97 -11.85
CA PRO A 112 15.18 1.26 -11.68
C PRO A 112 14.21 2.02 -10.79
N LEU A 113 12.93 2.09 -11.19
CA LEU A 113 11.88 2.65 -10.35
C LEU A 113 11.88 1.96 -8.97
N LEU A 114 11.71 2.75 -7.91
CA LEU A 114 11.77 2.30 -6.51
C LEU A 114 13.09 1.64 -6.11
N GLY A 115 14.14 1.77 -6.93
CA GLY A 115 15.41 1.05 -6.74
C GLY A 115 15.27 -0.47 -6.83
N ILE A 116 14.18 -0.98 -7.41
CA ILE A 116 13.89 -2.42 -7.50
C ILE A 116 14.84 -3.06 -8.52
N THR A 117 15.71 -3.93 -8.03
CA THR A 117 16.78 -4.57 -8.83
C THR A 117 16.23 -5.35 -10.04
N MET A 118 15.09 -6.02 -9.90
CA MET A 118 14.50 -6.75 -11.03
C MET A 118 13.98 -5.84 -12.15
N PHE A 119 13.79 -4.54 -11.89
CA PHE A 119 13.32 -3.58 -12.91
C PHE A 119 14.43 -3.10 -13.85
N GLU A 120 15.71 -3.31 -13.52
CA GLU A 120 16.86 -2.94 -14.37
C GLU A 120 16.73 -3.41 -15.82
N ASN A 121 16.21 -4.62 -16.01
CA ASN A 121 16.07 -5.25 -17.31
C ASN A 121 14.61 -5.53 -17.69
N MET A 122 13.65 -5.03 -16.90
CA MET A 122 12.23 -5.28 -17.13
C MET A 122 11.64 -4.21 -18.04
N GLN A 123 10.95 -4.67 -19.09
CA GLN A 123 10.08 -3.82 -19.90
C GLN A 123 8.64 -4.22 -19.73
N VAL A 124 7.74 -3.25 -19.68
CA VAL A 124 6.30 -3.45 -19.58
C VAL A 124 5.57 -2.90 -20.80
N SER A 125 4.45 -3.52 -21.17
CA SER A 125 3.49 -2.89 -22.08
C SER A 125 2.94 -1.64 -21.39
N VAL A 126 3.11 -0.49 -22.04
CA VAL A 126 2.67 0.79 -21.49
C VAL A 126 1.17 0.78 -21.23
N LYS A 127 0.38 0.41 -22.24
CA LYS A 127 -1.08 0.36 -22.12
C LYS A 127 -1.56 -0.50 -20.95
N SER A 128 -0.91 -1.63 -20.76
CA SER A 128 -1.28 -2.59 -19.72
C SER A 128 -0.87 -2.11 -18.33
N ALA A 129 0.30 -1.50 -18.20
CA ALA A 129 0.75 -0.88 -16.96
C ALA A 129 -0.14 0.29 -16.54
N VAL A 130 -0.53 1.17 -17.47
CA VAL A 130 -1.49 2.26 -17.22
C VAL A 130 -2.83 1.69 -16.74
N PHE A 131 -3.34 0.66 -17.40
CA PHE A 131 -4.59 0.00 -17.00
C PHE A 131 -4.52 -0.60 -15.60
N GLY A 132 -3.46 -1.34 -15.29
CA GLY A 132 -3.27 -1.92 -13.96
C GLY A 132 -3.17 -0.86 -12.87
N TYR A 133 -2.46 0.23 -13.14
CA TYR A 133 -2.34 1.36 -12.22
C TYR A 133 -3.70 1.99 -11.94
N ILE A 134 -4.49 2.27 -12.99
CA ILE A 134 -5.84 2.86 -12.83
C ILE A 134 -6.75 1.96 -11.98
N LEU A 135 -6.72 0.64 -12.17
CA LEU A 135 -7.56 -0.26 -11.38
C LEU A 135 -7.20 -0.24 -9.89
N ALA A 136 -5.91 -0.35 -9.58
CA ALA A 136 -5.44 -0.38 -8.20
C ALA A 136 -5.57 0.99 -7.52
N GLY A 137 -5.17 2.08 -8.18
CA GLY A 137 -5.27 3.44 -7.62
C GLY A 137 -6.71 3.93 -7.40
N LEU A 138 -7.73 3.23 -7.92
CA LEU A 138 -9.15 3.54 -7.67
C LEU A 138 -9.83 2.51 -6.75
N MET A 139 -9.13 1.47 -6.30
CA MET A 139 -9.75 0.38 -5.53
C MET A 139 -10.12 0.77 -4.10
N ASP A 140 -9.48 1.83 -3.59
CA ASP A 140 -9.64 2.32 -2.23
C ASP A 140 -10.71 3.40 -2.09
N ASP A 141 -11.17 3.99 -3.20
CA ASP A 141 -12.29 4.93 -3.20
C ASP A 141 -13.56 4.26 -2.63
N ILE A 142 -14.09 4.90 -1.59
CA ILE A 142 -15.21 4.38 -0.81
C ILE A 142 -16.47 4.17 -1.64
N LYS A 143 -16.70 5.00 -2.67
CA LYS A 143 -17.90 4.90 -3.52
C LYS A 143 -17.81 3.66 -4.40
N TYR A 144 -16.65 3.34 -4.95
CA TYR A 144 -16.46 2.11 -5.73
C TYR A 144 -16.50 0.87 -4.85
N ARG A 145 -15.95 0.93 -3.62
CA ARG A 145 -16.09 -0.16 -2.65
C ARG A 145 -17.56 -0.44 -2.30
N GLU A 146 -18.34 0.59 -1.97
CA GLU A 146 -19.78 0.46 -1.67
C GLU A 146 -20.57 -0.11 -2.86
N LYS A 147 -20.27 0.36 -4.08
CA LYS A 147 -20.88 -0.18 -5.30
C LYS A 147 -20.53 -1.66 -5.50
N ALA A 148 -19.29 -2.07 -5.21
CA ALA A 148 -18.86 -3.47 -5.32
C ALA A 148 -19.53 -4.33 -4.24
N GLU A 149 -19.60 -3.86 -2.98
CA GLU A 149 -20.35 -4.51 -1.90
C GLU A 149 -21.80 -4.75 -2.29
N ALA A 150 -22.48 -3.72 -2.82
CA ALA A 150 -23.87 -3.81 -3.25
C ALA A 150 -24.07 -4.79 -4.42
N LYS A 151 -23.18 -4.73 -5.43
CA LYS A 151 -23.26 -5.56 -6.65
C LYS A 151 -23.02 -7.03 -6.35
N TYR A 152 -22.01 -7.34 -5.54
CA TYR A 152 -21.59 -8.72 -5.28
C TYR A 152 -22.02 -9.28 -3.92
N LYS A 153 -22.73 -8.47 -3.12
CA LYS A 153 -23.26 -8.85 -1.79
C LYS A 153 -22.16 -9.32 -0.85
N VAL A 154 -21.05 -8.59 -0.84
CA VAL A 154 -19.91 -8.82 0.07
C VAL A 154 -19.79 -7.70 1.08
N ASN A 155 -19.12 -7.95 2.19
CA ASN A 155 -18.70 -6.94 3.15
C ASN A 155 -17.19 -6.78 3.06
N ILE A 156 -16.73 -5.59 2.68
CA ILE A 156 -15.32 -5.23 2.52
C ILE A 156 -14.90 -4.38 3.71
N GLY A 157 -15.72 -3.38 4.07
CA GLY A 157 -15.35 -2.36 5.04
C GLY A 157 -14.25 -1.43 4.53
N GLY A 158 -13.74 -0.56 5.41
CA GLY A 158 -12.73 0.43 5.04
C GLY A 158 -12.80 1.70 5.86
N GLY A 159 -12.07 2.70 5.41
CA GLY A 159 -11.90 4.00 6.04
C GLY A 159 -10.87 4.81 5.28
N ASP A 160 -10.60 6.02 5.74
CA ASP A 160 -9.75 6.97 5.06
C ASP A 160 -8.60 7.44 5.95
N ILE A 161 -7.59 8.04 5.32
CA ILE A 161 -6.52 8.76 6.01
C ILE A 161 -7.02 10.16 6.38
N TYR A 162 -6.88 10.52 7.65
CA TYR A 162 -7.21 11.85 8.18
C TYR A 162 -6.00 12.50 8.83
N ILE A 163 -6.01 13.83 8.88
CA ILE A 163 -5.02 14.60 9.65
C ILE A 163 -5.55 14.77 11.06
N VAL A 164 -4.81 14.25 12.04
CA VAL A 164 -5.24 14.14 13.45
C VAL A 164 -4.36 14.99 14.36
N ASP A 165 -5.00 15.76 15.25
CA ASP A 165 -4.36 16.45 16.37
C ASP A 165 -4.19 15.50 17.56
N ARG A 166 -2.95 15.06 17.81
CA ARG A 166 -2.62 14.12 18.89
C ARG A 166 -2.82 14.70 20.28
N ILE A 167 -2.84 16.02 20.44
CA ILE A 167 -3.18 16.65 21.73
C ILE A 167 -4.67 16.43 22.01
N LYS A 168 -5.52 16.68 21.02
CA LYS A 168 -6.96 16.43 21.14
C LYS A 168 -7.26 14.95 21.30
N MET A 169 -6.50 14.10 20.63
CA MET A 169 -6.58 12.64 20.80
C MET A 169 -6.35 12.21 22.25
N GLU A 170 -5.32 12.72 22.93
CA GLU A 170 -5.08 12.46 24.36
C GLU A 170 -6.17 13.06 25.26
N GLU A 171 -6.58 14.30 25.02
CA GLU A 171 -7.63 14.97 25.80
C GLU A 171 -8.96 14.20 25.74
N LEU A 172 -9.27 13.57 24.61
CA LEU A 172 -10.47 12.77 24.40
C LEU A 172 -10.31 11.31 24.86
N GLY A 173 -9.11 10.89 25.27
CA GLY A 173 -8.83 9.50 25.63
C GLY A 173 -8.96 8.53 24.46
N ILE A 174 -8.77 9.00 23.22
CA ILE A 174 -8.85 8.21 22.00
C ILE A 174 -7.46 7.66 21.68
N THR A 175 -7.34 6.37 21.40
CA THR A 175 -6.07 5.75 20.96
C THR A 175 -6.10 5.44 19.47
N GLY A 176 -4.92 5.25 18.86
CA GLY A 176 -4.83 4.92 17.43
C GLY A 176 -5.57 3.62 17.10
N ASP A 177 -5.54 2.65 18.01
CA ASP A 177 -6.33 1.41 17.93
C ASP A 177 -7.85 1.67 17.82
N MET A 178 -8.39 2.65 18.55
CA MET A 178 -9.82 2.97 18.49
C MET A 178 -10.20 3.56 17.13
N LEU A 179 -9.31 4.37 16.55
CA LEU A 179 -9.49 4.92 15.21
C LEU A 179 -9.34 3.86 14.13
N ALA A 180 -8.29 3.03 14.19
CA ALA A 180 -7.94 2.08 13.12
C ALA A 180 -8.78 0.78 13.13
N LYS A 181 -9.32 0.36 14.29
CA LYS A 181 -10.06 -0.91 14.46
C LYS A 181 -11.53 -0.71 14.85
N GLY A 182 -11.90 0.49 15.28
CA GLY A 182 -13.27 0.85 15.61
C GLY A 182 -14.18 0.98 14.39
N GLU A 183 -15.44 1.32 14.64
CA GLU A 183 -16.40 1.69 13.61
C GLU A 183 -16.73 3.17 13.83
N ASN A 184 -16.06 4.05 13.10
CA ASN A 184 -16.02 5.48 13.38
C ASN A 184 -16.85 6.33 12.42
N GLU A 185 -17.53 5.74 11.43
CA GLU A 185 -18.31 6.47 10.42
C GLU A 185 -19.22 7.55 11.04
N LYS A 186 -19.98 7.20 12.09
CA LYS A 186 -20.89 8.12 12.79
C LYS A 186 -20.18 9.19 13.63
N ASN A 187 -18.89 9.02 13.90
CA ASN A 187 -18.10 9.90 14.76
C ASN A 187 -17.27 10.91 13.96
N ILE A 188 -17.10 10.75 12.65
CA ILE A 188 -16.23 11.61 11.82
C ILE A 188 -16.57 13.09 11.98
N GLU A 189 -17.83 13.47 11.88
CA GLU A 189 -18.25 14.88 12.03
C GLU A 189 -18.08 15.39 13.46
N ASP A 190 -18.22 14.52 14.46
CA ASP A 190 -17.95 14.89 15.85
C ASP A 190 -16.46 15.09 16.13
N TYR A 191 -15.60 14.22 15.56
CA TYR A 191 -14.15 14.35 15.60
C TYR A 191 -13.67 15.65 14.95
N LYS A 192 -14.25 16.04 13.80
CA LYS A 192 -13.98 17.35 13.18
C LYS A 192 -14.38 18.51 14.10
N ARG A 193 -15.61 18.50 14.65
CA ARG A 193 -16.09 19.56 15.57
C ARG A 193 -15.24 19.70 16.82
N LYS A 194 -14.76 18.58 17.38
CA LYS A 194 -13.90 18.56 18.57
C LYS A 194 -12.45 18.94 18.27
N GLY A 195 -12.10 19.12 16.99
CA GLY A 195 -10.75 19.45 16.54
C GLY A 195 -9.78 18.27 16.58
N LEU A 196 -10.30 17.03 16.67
CA LEU A 196 -9.47 15.83 16.53
C LEU A 196 -9.01 15.68 15.08
N ILE A 197 -9.95 15.74 14.13
CA ILE A 197 -9.65 15.80 12.70
C ILE A 197 -9.48 17.27 12.31
N VAL A 198 -8.36 17.60 11.68
CA VAL A 198 -8.00 18.96 11.29
C VAL A 198 -7.59 19.01 9.82
N SER A 199 -7.37 20.20 9.28
CA SER A 199 -6.88 20.39 7.91
C SER A 199 -5.36 20.20 7.83
N SER A 200 -4.87 19.80 6.65
CA SER A 200 -3.45 19.50 6.39
C SER A 200 -2.54 20.73 6.46
N ASP A 201 -3.08 21.94 6.28
CA ASP A 201 -2.37 23.22 6.47
C ASP A 201 -1.85 23.43 7.91
N ARG A 202 -2.36 22.65 8.87
CA ARG A 202 -1.89 22.68 10.27
C ARG A 202 -0.69 21.77 10.53
N ILE A 203 -0.23 21.00 9.55
CA ILE A 203 0.93 20.13 9.69
C ILE A 203 2.19 20.99 9.82
N ILE A 204 2.97 20.71 10.86
CA ILE A 204 4.23 21.39 11.13
C ILE A 204 5.34 20.37 10.94
N SER A 205 6.26 20.63 10.01
CA SER A 205 7.44 19.79 9.79
C SER A 205 8.25 19.61 11.09
N GLY A 206 8.78 18.40 11.29
CA GLY A 206 9.51 18.01 12.50
C GLY A 206 8.67 17.94 13.78
N SER A 207 7.37 18.22 13.71
CA SER A 207 6.44 18.08 14.83
C SER A 207 5.72 16.74 14.76
N ASN A 208 5.60 16.08 15.90
CA ASN A 208 4.82 14.86 16.05
C ASN A 208 3.40 15.15 16.60
N VAL A 209 2.89 16.37 16.46
CA VAL A 209 1.60 16.80 17.05
C VAL A 209 0.43 16.61 16.09
N ILE A 210 0.58 17.04 14.84
CA ILE A 210 -0.42 16.90 13.79
C ILE A 210 0.13 15.85 12.83
N VAL A 211 -0.55 14.70 12.72
CA VAL A 211 -0.06 13.54 11.97
C VAL A 211 -1.16 12.95 11.09
N SER A 212 -0.78 12.26 10.02
CA SER A 212 -1.71 11.43 9.26
C SER A 212 -2.07 10.17 10.06
N HIS A 213 -3.34 9.80 10.08
CA HIS A 213 -3.83 8.61 10.76
C HIS A 213 -4.99 7.97 10.00
N TYR A 214 -4.93 6.67 9.76
CA TYR A 214 -6.06 5.91 9.26
C TYR A 214 -7.20 5.86 10.28
N ILE A 215 -8.41 6.20 9.86
CA ILE A 215 -9.64 6.08 10.66
C ILE A 215 -10.61 5.16 9.93
N ARG A 216 -10.89 4.00 10.53
CA ARG A 216 -11.84 3.03 9.99
C ARG A 216 -13.26 3.55 10.10
N HIS A 217 -13.93 3.70 8.97
CA HIS A 217 -15.35 4.06 8.91
C HIS A 217 -16.21 2.85 9.27
N LYS A 218 -16.04 1.76 8.50
CA LYS A 218 -16.87 0.56 8.54
C LYS A 218 -16.00 -0.68 8.76
N LYS A 219 -16.50 -1.60 9.58
CA LYS A 219 -15.82 -2.89 9.81
C LYS A 219 -16.03 -3.84 8.63
N GLY A 220 -14.92 -4.42 8.18
CA GLY A 220 -14.89 -5.56 7.30
C GLY A 220 -13.48 -6.15 7.21
N PRO A 221 -13.32 -7.24 6.44
CA PRO A 221 -12.03 -7.90 6.24
C PRO A 221 -11.01 -7.08 5.45
N GLY A 222 -11.47 -6.12 4.63
CA GLY A 222 -10.64 -5.32 3.73
C GLY A 222 -10.44 -5.95 2.36
N LEU A 223 -9.53 -5.34 1.60
CA LEU A 223 -8.99 -5.88 0.35
C LEU A 223 -7.68 -6.61 0.64
N SER A 224 -7.26 -7.46 -0.28
CA SER A 224 -5.97 -8.14 -0.30
C SER A 224 -5.14 -7.56 -1.43
N ASP A 225 -4.01 -6.94 -1.09
CA ASP A 225 -3.11 -6.36 -2.08
C ASP A 225 -2.57 -7.45 -3.03
N ASP A 226 -2.26 -8.64 -2.53
CA ASP A 226 -1.84 -9.79 -3.35
C ASP A 226 -2.90 -10.16 -4.40
N ALA A 227 -4.18 -10.19 -3.97
CA ALA A 227 -5.29 -10.50 -4.85
C ALA A 227 -5.54 -9.36 -5.84
N ALA A 228 -5.32 -8.10 -5.47
CA ALA A 228 -5.38 -6.96 -6.37
C ALA A 228 -4.33 -7.07 -7.50
N LEU A 229 -3.08 -7.37 -7.17
CA LEU A 229 -2.00 -7.59 -8.14
C LEU A 229 -2.35 -8.69 -9.16
N LEU A 230 -2.80 -9.85 -8.67
CA LEU A 230 -3.24 -10.94 -9.56
C LEU A 230 -4.47 -10.53 -10.39
N SER A 231 -5.42 -9.80 -9.80
CA SER A 231 -6.64 -9.34 -10.49
C SER A 231 -6.30 -8.43 -11.66
N ALA A 232 -5.35 -7.51 -11.51
CA ALA A 232 -4.92 -6.65 -12.61
C ALA A 232 -4.40 -7.49 -13.79
N GLY A 233 -3.57 -8.50 -13.50
CA GLY A 233 -3.02 -9.38 -14.52
C GLY A 233 -4.04 -10.28 -15.20
N PHE A 234 -5.00 -10.83 -14.46
CA PHE A 234 -6.04 -11.71 -15.01
C PHE A 234 -7.18 -10.97 -15.70
N LEU A 235 -7.52 -9.76 -15.25
CA LEU A 235 -8.57 -8.92 -15.83
C LEU A 235 -8.11 -8.04 -16.99
N SER A 236 -6.80 -8.00 -17.29
CA SER A 236 -6.28 -7.24 -18.44
C SER A 236 -7.04 -7.61 -19.72
N ILE A 237 -7.60 -6.58 -20.35
CA ILE A 237 -8.34 -6.71 -21.61
C ILE A 237 -7.42 -6.76 -22.84
N PHE A 238 -6.12 -6.55 -22.66
CA PHE A 238 -5.13 -6.52 -23.74
C PHE A 238 -4.44 -7.86 -23.91
N LYS A 239 -4.20 -8.56 -22.81
CA LYS A 239 -3.51 -9.86 -22.81
C LYS A 239 -4.00 -10.71 -21.64
N LYS A 240 -4.24 -12.00 -21.90
CA LYS A 240 -4.48 -12.96 -20.81
C LYS A 240 -3.21 -13.10 -19.97
N ARG A 241 -3.34 -13.05 -18.64
CA ARG A 241 -2.23 -13.22 -17.70
C ARG A 241 -1.14 -12.16 -17.90
N ASP A 242 -1.54 -10.90 -17.79
CA ASP A 242 -0.73 -9.75 -18.15
C ASP A 242 0.15 -9.24 -17.00
N VAL A 243 1.42 -9.62 -17.02
CA VAL A 243 2.42 -9.14 -16.06
C VAL A 243 2.55 -7.62 -16.06
N SER A 244 2.35 -6.95 -17.20
CA SER A 244 2.47 -5.48 -17.23
C SER A 244 1.35 -4.79 -16.47
N ALA A 245 0.13 -5.35 -16.49
CA ALA A 245 -0.98 -4.86 -15.66
C ALA A 245 -0.74 -5.13 -14.17
N LEU A 246 -0.21 -6.31 -13.80
CA LEU A 246 0.19 -6.58 -12.42
C LEU A 246 1.22 -5.56 -11.93
N ILE A 247 2.25 -5.25 -12.73
CA ILE A 247 3.25 -4.25 -12.36
C ILE A 247 2.62 -2.86 -12.20
N GLY A 248 1.68 -2.49 -13.09
CA GLY A 248 0.93 -1.24 -12.94
C GLY A 248 0.22 -1.15 -11.59
N ALA A 249 -0.47 -2.22 -11.18
CA ALA A 249 -1.14 -2.28 -9.89
C ALA A 249 -0.16 -2.21 -8.70
N PHE A 250 0.96 -2.93 -8.78
CA PHE A 250 2.02 -2.87 -7.78
C PHE A 250 2.62 -1.45 -7.63
N LEU A 251 2.77 -0.71 -8.74
CA LEU A 251 3.25 0.68 -8.68
C LEU A 251 2.25 1.61 -8.00
N ALA A 252 0.94 1.40 -8.17
CA ALA A 252 -0.08 2.18 -7.46
C ALA A 252 -0.05 1.91 -5.95
N ASP A 253 -0.04 0.63 -5.55
CA ASP A 253 0.13 0.21 -4.14
C ASP A 253 1.41 0.79 -3.50
N SER A 254 2.51 0.81 -4.27
CA SER A 254 3.76 1.42 -3.81
C SER A 254 3.61 2.93 -3.55
N VAL A 255 2.81 3.64 -4.35
CA VAL A 255 2.54 5.07 -4.15
C VAL A 255 1.67 5.29 -2.90
N ASP A 256 0.56 4.56 -2.73
CA ASP A 256 -0.28 4.61 -1.49
C ASP A 256 0.54 4.22 -0.23
N THR A 257 1.48 3.29 -0.37
CA THR A 257 2.35 2.96 0.77
C THR A 257 3.26 4.12 1.10
N LEU A 258 3.90 4.73 0.09
CA LEU A 258 4.91 5.77 0.27
C LEU A 258 4.31 7.10 0.74
N ASP A 259 3.13 7.48 0.22
CA ASP A 259 2.53 8.80 0.42
C ASP A 259 2.01 9.05 1.85
N LYS A 260 1.71 7.97 2.60
CA LYS A 260 1.39 7.98 4.03
C LYS A 260 2.43 8.74 4.86
N PHE A 261 3.66 8.86 4.36
CA PHE A 261 4.73 9.64 4.97
C PHE A 261 5.63 10.31 3.92
N SER A 262 5.07 11.22 3.11
CA SER A 262 5.82 12.02 2.12
C SER A 262 5.69 13.54 2.35
N ASP A 263 6.44 14.34 1.58
CA ASP A 263 6.41 15.81 1.64
C ASP A 263 5.07 16.38 1.17
N ARG A 264 4.44 15.72 0.20
CA ARG A 264 3.13 16.11 -0.33
C ARG A 264 2.06 15.21 0.27
N ILE A 265 1.06 15.82 0.88
CA ILE A 265 -0.15 15.15 1.38
C ILE A 265 -1.30 15.61 0.50
N VAL A 266 -1.92 14.65 -0.18
CA VAL A 266 -3.07 14.87 -1.07
C VAL A 266 -4.29 14.24 -0.42
N GLU A 267 -5.41 14.95 -0.41
CA GLU A 267 -6.69 14.38 0.00
C GLU A 267 -7.02 13.21 -0.95
N LEU A 268 -7.36 12.05 -0.39
CA LEU A 268 -7.56 10.76 -1.10
C LEU A 268 -6.31 10.02 -1.59
N GLY A 269 -5.11 10.61 -1.50
CA GLY A 269 -3.86 9.92 -1.85
C GLY A 269 -3.30 10.29 -3.23
N GLN A 270 -1.98 10.09 -3.41
CA GLN A 270 -1.27 10.45 -4.64
C GLN A 270 -1.46 9.42 -5.77
N ASP A 271 -1.82 8.19 -5.42
CA ASP A 271 -2.10 7.10 -6.34
C ASP A 271 -3.45 7.28 -7.03
N GLU A 272 -4.50 7.61 -6.27
CA GLU A 272 -5.84 7.94 -6.80
C GLU A 272 -5.80 9.17 -7.70
N GLU A 273 -5.08 10.22 -7.29
CA GLU A 273 -4.87 11.40 -8.13
C GLU A 273 -4.23 11.04 -9.47
N LEU A 274 -3.15 10.25 -9.47
CA LEU A 274 -2.49 9.84 -10.70
C LEU A 274 -3.42 8.97 -11.57
N ALA A 275 -4.25 8.11 -10.96
CA ALA A 275 -5.22 7.32 -11.71
C ALA A 275 -6.20 8.20 -12.48
N PHE A 276 -6.75 9.26 -11.86
CA PHE A 276 -7.63 10.22 -12.54
C PHE A 276 -6.92 11.06 -13.60
N GLU A 277 -5.67 11.47 -13.36
CA GLU A 277 -4.86 12.13 -14.37
C GLU A 277 -4.65 11.23 -15.60
N LEU A 278 -4.38 9.93 -15.38
CA LEU A 278 -4.18 8.97 -16.47
C LEU A 278 -5.46 8.71 -17.27
N ILE A 279 -6.61 8.59 -16.59
CA ILE A 279 -7.93 8.51 -17.27
C ILE A 279 -8.16 9.76 -18.12
N SER A 280 -7.86 10.93 -17.58
CA SER A 280 -8.07 12.21 -18.27
C SER A 280 -7.14 12.38 -19.47
N LYS A 281 -5.88 11.96 -19.32
CA LYS A 281 -4.84 12.03 -20.35
C LYS A 281 -5.09 11.04 -21.48
N PHE A 282 -5.46 9.80 -21.15
CA PHE A 282 -5.62 8.72 -22.12
C PHE A 282 -7.08 8.33 -22.31
N LYS A 283 -7.83 9.17 -23.04
CA LYS A 283 -9.27 9.00 -23.33
C LYS A 283 -9.65 7.66 -23.94
N GLN A 284 -8.70 6.93 -24.53
CA GLN A 284 -8.92 5.61 -25.11
C GLN A 284 -9.06 4.49 -24.07
N PHE A 285 -8.68 4.73 -22.81
CA PHE A 285 -9.11 3.86 -21.72
C PHE A 285 -10.57 4.19 -21.44
N ASP A 286 -11.46 3.51 -22.15
CA ASP A 286 -12.87 3.45 -21.81
C ASP A 286 -12.96 2.83 -20.41
N PHE A 287 -12.93 3.68 -19.39
CA PHE A 287 -12.96 3.26 -18.00
C PHE A 287 -14.29 2.55 -17.76
N ARG A 288 -14.21 1.24 -17.69
CA ARG A 288 -15.35 0.37 -17.47
C ARG A 288 -15.53 0.17 -15.98
N GLU A 289 -16.45 0.95 -15.39
CA GLU A 289 -16.77 0.85 -13.97
C GLU A 289 -17.09 -0.60 -13.56
N ASP A 290 -17.79 -1.37 -14.39
CA ASP A 290 -18.09 -2.78 -14.12
C ASP A 290 -16.84 -3.66 -13.94
N LEU A 291 -15.76 -3.33 -14.65
CA LEU A 291 -14.47 -3.98 -14.55
C LEU A 291 -13.74 -3.59 -13.26
N LEU A 292 -13.80 -2.31 -12.84
CA LEU A 292 -13.30 -1.88 -11.54
C LEU A 292 -14.05 -2.56 -10.40
N LEU A 293 -15.38 -2.61 -10.44
CA LEU A 293 -16.15 -3.31 -9.40
C LEU A 293 -15.80 -4.80 -9.34
N LYS A 294 -15.57 -5.44 -10.50
CA LYS A 294 -15.11 -6.83 -10.56
C LYS A 294 -13.70 -7.00 -9.98
N PHE A 295 -12.80 -6.06 -10.27
CA PHE A 295 -11.46 -6.02 -9.69
C PHE A 295 -11.52 -5.93 -8.15
N ILE A 296 -12.29 -4.98 -7.61
CA ILE A 296 -12.50 -4.80 -6.16
C ILE A 296 -13.06 -6.07 -5.53
N TYR A 297 -14.05 -6.74 -6.17
CA TYR A 297 -14.57 -8.01 -5.67
C TYR A 297 -13.50 -9.11 -5.62
N LEU A 298 -12.72 -9.27 -6.70
CA LEU A 298 -11.67 -10.29 -6.72
C LEU A 298 -10.57 -10.00 -5.69
N ALA A 299 -10.27 -8.74 -5.43
CA ALA A 299 -9.36 -8.31 -4.37
C ALA A 299 -9.95 -8.43 -2.96
N SER A 300 -11.27 -8.41 -2.79
CA SER A 300 -11.90 -8.45 -1.46
C SER A 300 -11.63 -9.76 -0.72
N ILE A 301 -11.38 -9.65 0.58
CA ILE A 301 -11.17 -10.79 1.48
C ILE A 301 -12.54 -11.27 1.98
N PRO A 302 -12.93 -12.53 1.72
CA PRO A 302 -14.15 -13.10 2.28
C PRO A 302 -14.11 -13.15 3.81
N GLU A 303 -15.26 -12.92 4.46
CA GLU A 303 -15.35 -12.88 5.93
C GLU A 303 -14.88 -14.18 6.58
N ASP A 304 -15.22 -15.33 5.99
CA ASP A 304 -14.86 -16.67 6.46
C ASP A 304 -13.39 -17.02 6.21
N LEU A 305 -12.70 -16.25 5.36
CA LEU A 305 -11.29 -16.42 5.04
C LEU A 305 -10.41 -15.30 5.61
N LYS A 306 -10.93 -14.46 6.51
CA LYS A 306 -10.14 -13.42 7.19
C LYS A 306 -8.92 -14.04 7.89
N GLY A 307 -7.73 -13.52 7.58
CA GLY A 307 -6.45 -14.04 8.07
C GLY A 307 -5.91 -15.27 7.32
N ASN A 308 -6.65 -15.78 6.32
CA ASN A 308 -6.23 -16.88 5.44
C ASN A 308 -6.00 -16.44 3.98
N VAL A 309 -6.34 -15.20 3.65
CA VAL A 309 -5.95 -14.52 2.41
C VAL A 309 -4.82 -13.55 2.77
N PRO A 310 -3.68 -13.57 2.04
CA PRO A 310 -2.57 -12.67 2.31
C PRO A 310 -2.96 -11.23 2.00
N ASP A 311 -2.35 -10.30 2.74
CA ASP A 311 -2.50 -8.87 2.56
C ASP A 311 -1.13 -8.23 2.78
N SER A 312 -0.34 -8.21 1.72
CA SER A 312 1.08 -7.85 1.74
C SER A 312 1.30 -6.37 1.62
N SER A 313 1.99 -5.79 2.61
CA SER A 313 2.58 -4.46 2.43
C SER A 313 3.71 -4.47 1.39
N MET A 314 4.06 -3.30 0.86
CA MET A 314 5.22 -3.11 -0.04
C MET A 314 6.51 -3.82 0.45
N ARG A 315 6.78 -3.86 1.76
CA ARG A 315 7.93 -4.61 2.31
C ARG A 315 7.85 -6.10 1.96
N HIS A 316 6.69 -6.73 2.18
CA HIS A 316 6.51 -8.16 1.96
C HIS A 316 6.61 -8.51 0.48
N PHE A 317 6.00 -7.72 -0.40
CA PHE A 317 6.15 -7.89 -1.85
C PHE A 317 7.61 -7.92 -2.31
N LEU A 318 8.45 -7.10 -1.69
CA LEU A 318 9.86 -6.94 -2.04
C LEU A 318 10.80 -7.83 -1.23
N GLN A 319 10.33 -8.51 -0.19
CA GLN A 319 11.18 -9.35 0.65
C GLN A 319 11.45 -10.69 -0.01
N LYS A 320 12.72 -11.09 -0.06
CA LYS A 320 13.12 -12.43 -0.49
C LYS A 320 12.88 -13.44 0.61
N ASP A 321 12.27 -14.57 0.23
CA ASP A 321 12.26 -15.76 1.05
C ASP A 321 13.70 -16.27 1.29
N GLU A 322 14.02 -16.66 2.52
CA GLU A 322 15.37 -17.06 2.90
C GLU A 322 15.83 -18.35 2.24
N LYS A 323 14.91 -19.28 1.94
CA LYS A 323 15.24 -20.60 1.41
C LYS A 323 15.32 -20.58 -0.11
N VAL A 324 14.30 -20.02 -0.76
CA VAL A 324 14.17 -20.06 -2.23
C VAL A 324 14.67 -18.81 -2.93
N LYS A 325 14.97 -17.74 -2.17
CA LYS A 325 15.60 -16.50 -2.65
C LYS A 325 14.81 -15.72 -3.71
N ILE A 326 13.50 -15.98 -3.82
CA ILE A 326 12.56 -15.17 -4.60
C ILE A 326 11.71 -14.33 -3.66
N SER A 327 11.26 -13.18 -4.15
CA SER A 327 10.28 -12.32 -3.49
C SER A 327 8.84 -12.73 -3.79
N GLU A 328 7.89 -12.21 -3.02
CA GLU A 328 6.46 -12.44 -3.28
C GLU A 328 6.01 -11.83 -4.61
N LEU A 329 6.54 -10.65 -4.97
CA LEU A 329 6.28 -10.05 -6.29
C LEU A 329 6.77 -10.96 -7.42
N GLU A 330 7.97 -11.51 -7.31
CA GLU A 330 8.50 -12.49 -8.28
C GLU A 330 7.64 -13.76 -8.32
N SER A 331 7.19 -14.24 -7.17
CA SER A 331 6.28 -15.38 -7.03
C SER A 331 4.95 -15.14 -7.77
N HIS A 332 4.32 -13.96 -7.58
CA HIS A 332 3.09 -13.60 -8.29
C HIS A 332 3.29 -13.49 -9.80
N ILE A 333 4.41 -12.91 -10.23
CA ILE A 333 4.75 -12.79 -11.66
C ILE A 333 4.91 -14.18 -12.30
N ALA A 334 5.65 -15.08 -11.65
CA ALA A 334 5.84 -16.45 -12.12
C ALA A 334 4.50 -17.20 -12.18
N PHE A 335 3.68 -17.11 -11.13
CA PHE A 335 2.35 -17.71 -11.10
C PHE A 335 1.46 -17.20 -12.23
N LEU A 336 1.43 -15.88 -12.44
CA LEU A 336 0.67 -15.27 -13.51
C LEU A 336 1.13 -15.77 -14.88
N ARG A 337 2.44 -15.95 -15.10
CA ARG A 337 2.97 -16.54 -16.34
C ARG A 337 2.63 -18.02 -16.53
N GLY A 338 2.10 -18.69 -15.49
CA GLY A 338 1.84 -20.13 -15.49
C GLY A 338 3.11 -20.96 -15.30
N GLU A 339 4.15 -20.35 -14.75
CA GLU A 339 5.39 -21.02 -14.36
C GLU A 339 5.16 -21.80 -13.06
N GLU A 340 5.99 -22.82 -12.83
CA GLU A 340 6.01 -23.51 -11.54
C GLU A 340 6.66 -22.59 -10.51
N VAL A 341 5.97 -22.37 -9.38
CA VAL A 341 6.42 -21.44 -8.34
C VAL A 341 6.71 -22.22 -7.07
N PRO A 342 7.90 -22.11 -6.48
CA PRO A 342 8.16 -22.71 -5.19
C PRO A 342 7.22 -22.12 -4.14
N SER A 343 6.71 -22.96 -3.24
CA SER A 343 5.81 -22.48 -2.19
C SER A 343 6.61 -21.62 -1.19
N ILE A 344 6.23 -20.36 -1.08
CA ILE A 344 6.72 -19.41 -0.06
C ILE A 344 5.59 -19.03 0.88
N LEU A 345 5.91 -18.38 2.00
CA LEU A 345 4.91 -17.81 2.90
C LEU A 345 4.68 -16.36 2.51
N LEU A 346 3.42 -15.99 2.29
CA LEU A 346 2.99 -14.67 1.85
C LEU A 346 2.51 -13.83 3.04
N ALA A 347 2.83 -12.55 2.98
CA ALA A 347 2.40 -11.51 3.90
C ALA A 347 2.78 -11.78 5.36
N PHE A 348 2.27 -10.95 6.27
CA PHE A 348 2.45 -11.16 7.72
C PHE A 348 1.69 -12.40 8.21
N GLN A 349 0.62 -12.77 7.51
CA GLN A 349 -0.25 -13.91 7.81
C GLN A 349 0.43 -15.26 7.56
N GLU A 350 1.60 -15.28 6.90
CA GLU A 350 2.35 -16.48 6.54
C GLU A 350 1.51 -17.49 5.73
N VAL A 351 0.70 -16.99 4.78
CA VAL A 351 -0.15 -17.87 3.97
C VAL A 351 0.71 -18.57 2.91
N PRO A 352 0.70 -19.90 2.79
CA PRO A 352 1.43 -20.58 1.72
C PRO A 352 0.96 -20.13 0.34
N SER A 353 1.88 -19.69 -0.53
CA SER A 353 1.55 -19.16 -1.87
C SER A 353 0.76 -20.16 -2.72
N SER A 354 1.07 -21.45 -2.61
CA SER A 354 0.31 -22.54 -3.26
C SER A 354 -1.18 -22.57 -2.85
N LYS A 355 -1.48 -22.36 -1.57
CA LYS A 355 -2.85 -22.28 -1.05
C LYS A 355 -3.54 -21.03 -1.57
N PHE A 356 -2.86 -19.89 -1.54
CA PHE A 356 -3.40 -18.63 -2.05
C PHE A 356 -3.71 -18.69 -3.55
N TYR A 357 -2.79 -19.19 -4.37
CA TYR A 357 -2.98 -19.32 -5.82
C TYR A 357 -4.11 -20.29 -6.19
N SER A 358 -4.26 -21.37 -5.43
CA SER A 358 -5.39 -22.30 -5.58
C SER A 358 -6.71 -21.58 -5.27
N TYR A 359 -6.80 -20.92 -4.11
CA TYR A 359 -7.96 -20.11 -3.72
C TYR A 359 -8.32 -19.07 -4.79
N TYR A 360 -7.33 -18.30 -5.23
CA TYR A 360 -7.53 -17.21 -6.18
C TYR A 360 -7.99 -17.72 -7.55
N THR A 361 -7.45 -18.86 -8.00
CA THR A 361 -7.89 -19.53 -9.23
C THR A 361 -9.33 -20.01 -9.14
N GLU A 362 -9.78 -20.54 -8.00
CA GLU A 362 -11.19 -20.90 -7.81
C GLU A 362 -12.08 -19.66 -7.82
N ARG A 363 -11.69 -18.59 -7.12
CA ARG A 363 -12.42 -17.31 -7.10
C ARG A 363 -12.58 -16.71 -8.51
N LEU A 364 -11.54 -16.80 -9.34
CA LEU A 364 -11.58 -16.36 -10.74
C LEU A 364 -12.63 -17.12 -11.59
N LYS A 365 -12.89 -18.41 -11.30
CA LYS A 365 -13.85 -19.23 -12.06
C LYS A 365 -15.29 -18.78 -11.88
N GLU A 366 -15.61 -18.04 -10.82
CA GLU A 366 -16.94 -17.43 -10.62
C GLU A 366 -17.33 -16.47 -11.76
N PHE A 367 -16.38 -16.08 -12.61
CA PHE A 367 -16.56 -15.13 -13.69
C PHE A 367 -16.17 -15.61 -15.09
N ASN A 368 -15.81 -16.89 -15.24
CA ASN A 368 -15.42 -17.47 -16.54
C ASN A 368 -16.55 -18.25 -17.20
#